data_AF-M4S873-F1
#
_entry.id   AF-M4S873-F1
#
_cell.length_a   1.000
_cell.length_b   1.000
_cell.length_c   1.000
_cell.angle_alpha   90.00
_cell.angle_beta   90.00
_cell.angle_gamma   90.00
#
_symmetry.space_group_name_H-M   'P 1'
#
loop_
_entity.id
_entity.type
_entity.pdbx_description
1 polymer ?
#
loop_
_entity_poly.entity_id
_entity_poly.type
_entity_poly.pdbx_seq_one_letter_code
_entity_poly.pdbx_strand_id
1 'polypeptide(L)'
;MAGLPSDFMALDEWYTFEAAPGDDFIVLAGLDESTYSPENKVYGDRSDLWMGPTPADHPIIWARCFGDSQARSVFTAMGHRYETYETEEALLLLKNMLNWAAKKSDPQSSGCAK
;
A
#
# COMPACT_ATOMS: atom_id res chain seq x y z
N MET A 1 3.59 -8.83 -3.84
CA MET A 1 3.28 -9.54 -2.58
C MET A 1 3.95 -10.91 -2.45
N ALA A 2 4.70 -11.40 -3.45
CA ALA A 2 5.31 -12.74 -3.37
C ALA A 2 6.26 -12.89 -2.17
N GLY A 3 6.04 -13.94 -1.37
CA GLY A 3 6.87 -14.27 -0.21
C GLY A 3 6.58 -13.44 1.05
N LEU A 4 5.63 -12.50 1.01
CA LEU A 4 5.11 -11.84 2.21
C LEU A 4 4.03 -12.72 2.86
N PRO A 5 3.89 -12.66 4.20
CA PRO A 5 2.73 -13.25 4.88
C PRO A 5 1.42 -12.55 4.46
N SER A 6 0.28 -13.15 4.81
CA SER A 6 -1.05 -12.56 4.57
C SER A 6 -1.25 -11.24 5.31
N ASP A 7 -0.57 -11.08 6.44
CA ASP A 7 -0.63 -9.97 7.36
C ASP A 7 0.71 -9.86 8.10
N PHE A 8 1.08 -8.64 8.48
CA PHE A 8 2.26 -8.37 9.31
C PHE A 8 2.06 -7.05 10.06
N MET A 9 2.74 -6.91 11.20
CA MET A 9 2.71 -5.67 11.97
C MET A 9 3.68 -4.64 11.38
N ALA A 10 3.21 -3.41 11.21
CA ALA A 10 4.03 -2.27 10.82
C ALA A 10 3.78 -1.08 11.75
N LEU A 11 4.86 -0.40 12.14
CA LEU A 11 4.80 0.82 12.94
C LEU A 11 5.28 1.99 12.07
N ASP A 12 4.37 2.87 11.68
CA ASP A 12 4.67 4.02 10.83
C ASP A 12 3.66 5.16 11.05
N GLU A 13 3.85 6.27 10.34
CA GLU A 13 2.78 7.26 10.13
C GLU A 13 1.82 6.74 9.04
N TRP A 14 0.51 6.75 9.32
CA TRP A 14 -0.51 6.29 8.37
C TRP A 14 -1.31 7.44 7.80
N TYR A 15 -1.51 7.45 6.48
CA TYR A 15 -2.28 8.47 5.78
C TYR A 15 -3.72 8.04 5.57
N THR A 16 -4.63 8.98 5.76
CA THR A 16 -6.05 8.85 5.42
C THR A 16 -6.33 9.59 4.12
N PHE A 17 -7.12 8.98 3.25
CA PHE A 17 -7.45 9.50 1.92
C PHE A 17 -8.88 10.00 1.87
N GLU A 18 -9.18 10.90 0.92
CA GLU A 18 -10.55 11.35 0.67
C GLU A 18 -11.43 10.20 0.15
N ALA A 19 -10.83 9.29 -0.63
CA ALA A 19 -11.47 8.06 -1.12
C ALA A 19 -10.42 6.98 -1.39
N ALA A 20 -10.85 5.72 -1.40
CA ALA A 20 -10.03 4.60 -1.85
C ALA A 20 -9.67 4.73 -3.35
N PRO A 21 -8.57 4.10 -3.81
CA PRO A 21 -8.24 4.03 -5.23
C PRO A 21 -9.40 3.45 -6.05
N GLY A 22 -9.65 4.00 -7.24
CA GLY A 22 -10.72 3.54 -8.14
C GLY A 22 -10.40 2.21 -8.85
N ASP A 23 -11.34 1.73 -9.65
CA ASP A 23 -11.28 0.42 -10.34
C ASP A 23 -10.09 0.26 -11.31
N ASP A 24 -9.45 1.36 -11.70
CA ASP A 24 -8.24 1.36 -12.53
C ASP A 24 -6.95 1.08 -11.75
N PHE A 25 -7.06 0.87 -10.43
CA PHE A 25 -5.98 0.48 -9.54
C PHE A 25 -6.15 -0.96 -9.05
N ILE A 26 -5.00 -1.59 -8.77
CA ILE A 26 -4.93 -2.91 -8.16
C ILE A 26 -4.51 -2.71 -6.72
N VAL A 27 -5.45 -2.84 -5.78
CA VAL A 27 -5.15 -2.80 -4.35
C VAL A 27 -4.38 -4.06 -3.96
N LEU A 28 -3.24 -3.88 -3.30
CA LEU A 28 -2.32 -4.96 -2.92
C LEU A 28 -2.33 -5.23 -1.41
N ALA A 29 -2.53 -4.18 -0.60
CA ALA A 29 -2.67 -4.29 0.84
C ALA A 29 -3.47 -3.10 1.39
N GLY A 30 -4.12 -3.36 2.52
CA GLY A 30 -4.82 -2.35 3.29
C GLY A 30 -4.46 -2.42 4.76
N LEU A 31 -4.77 -1.35 5.49
CA LEU A 31 -4.42 -1.20 6.90
C LEU A 31 -5.54 -1.74 7.80
N ASP A 32 -5.18 -2.57 8.77
CA ASP A 32 -6.12 -3.04 9.79
C ASP A 32 -6.22 -2.03 10.94
N GLU A 33 -7.26 -1.19 10.88
CA GLU A 33 -7.52 -0.16 11.89
C GLU A 33 -8.05 -0.69 13.22
N SER A 34 -8.31 -2.00 13.35
CA SER A 34 -8.71 -2.60 14.64
C SER A 34 -7.56 -2.66 15.65
N THR A 35 -6.32 -2.47 15.17
CA THR A 35 -5.09 -2.60 15.96
C THR A 35 -4.60 -1.29 16.58
N TYR A 36 -5.22 -0.15 16.21
CA TYR A 36 -4.82 1.18 16.69
C TYR A 36 -6.02 2.14 16.77
N SER A 37 -5.78 3.38 17.24
CA SER A 37 -6.80 4.43 17.30
C SER A 37 -6.48 5.52 16.28
N PRO A 38 -7.24 5.66 15.17
CA PRO A 38 -7.03 6.70 14.16
C PRO A 38 -7.60 8.06 14.58
N GLU A 39 -7.35 8.46 15.84
CA GLU A 39 -7.82 9.74 16.38
C GLU A 39 -6.69 10.77 16.35
N ASN A 40 -6.87 11.82 15.55
CA ASN A 40 -5.96 12.96 15.51
C ASN A 40 -6.31 13.97 16.61
N LYS A 41 -5.37 14.15 17.55
CA LYS A 41 -5.48 15.08 18.69
C LYS A 41 -4.56 16.28 18.59
N VAL A 42 -3.81 16.41 17.50
CA VAL A 42 -2.64 17.30 17.45
C VAL A 42 -2.83 18.45 16.48
N TYR A 43 -3.33 18.21 15.25
CA TYR A 43 -3.35 19.22 14.19
C TYR A 43 -4.52 19.07 13.22
N GLY A 44 -4.97 20.17 12.61
CA GLY A 44 -6.02 20.18 11.58
C GLY A 44 -7.45 20.11 12.11
N ASP A 45 -8.41 20.20 11.17
CA ASP A 45 -9.84 20.35 11.49
C ASP A 45 -10.59 19.00 11.57
N ARG A 46 -9.90 17.88 11.30
CA ARG A 46 -10.46 16.52 11.30
C ARG A 46 -9.81 15.69 12.40
N SER A 47 -10.62 15.30 13.40
CA SER A 47 -10.19 14.45 14.51
C SER A 47 -10.32 12.96 14.21
N ASP A 48 -11.33 12.55 13.46
CA ASP A 48 -11.54 11.14 13.09
C ASP A 48 -10.95 10.83 11.72
N LEU A 49 -9.86 10.06 11.71
CA LEU A 49 -9.15 9.64 10.50
C LEU A 49 -9.52 8.23 10.03
N TRP A 50 -10.47 7.58 10.70
CA TRP A 50 -10.93 6.23 10.37
C TRP A 50 -11.42 6.14 8.91
N MET A 51 -10.97 5.10 8.22
CA MET A 51 -11.28 4.81 6.82
C MET A 51 -12.26 3.65 6.68
N GLY A 52 -12.31 2.72 7.63
CA GLY A 52 -13.35 1.71 7.66
C GLY A 52 -13.04 0.47 8.49
N PRO A 53 -13.99 -0.47 8.56
CA PRO A 53 -13.90 -1.62 9.46
C PRO A 53 -12.96 -2.72 8.95
N THR A 54 -12.57 -2.70 7.68
CA THR A 54 -11.74 -3.75 7.09
C THR A 54 -10.52 -3.16 6.37
N PRO A 55 -9.43 -3.93 6.20
CA PRO A 55 -8.29 -3.49 5.40
C PRO A 55 -8.67 -3.02 3.99
N ALA A 56 -9.72 -3.59 3.38
CA ALA A 56 -10.16 -3.18 2.05
C ALA A 56 -10.67 -1.72 2.01
N ASP A 57 -11.14 -1.19 3.14
CA ASP A 57 -11.62 0.18 3.26
C ASP A 57 -10.47 1.19 3.41
N HIS A 58 -9.28 0.75 3.85
CA HIS A 58 -8.08 1.58 3.97
C HIS A 58 -6.89 1.04 3.15
N PRO A 59 -6.92 1.12 1.81
CA PRO A 59 -5.78 0.73 0.99
C PRO A 59 -4.54 1.58 1.30
N ILE A 60 -3.40 0.93 1.52
CA ILE A 60 -2.10 1.58 1.76
C ILE A 60 -1.04 1.20 0.74
N ILE A 61 -1.25 0.12 -0.02
CA ILE A 61 -0.36 -0.31 -1.09
C ILE A 61 -1.22 -0.66 -2.30
N TRP A 62 -0.94 -0.03 -3.44
CA TRP A 62 -1.64 -0.29 -4.68
C TRP A 62 -0.75 -0.11 -5.89
N ALA A 63 -1.14 -0.71 -6.99
CA ALA A 63 -0.47 -0.60 -8.27
C ALA A 63 -1.42 -0.08 -9.35
N ARG A 64 -0.85 0.44 -10.44
CA ARG A 64 -1.59 0.83 -11.63
C ARG A 64 -0.77 0.54 -12.87
N CYS A 65 -1.46 0.02 -13.89
CA CYS A 65 -0.90 -0.16 -15.22
C CYS A 65 -1.55 0.83 -16.19
N PHE A 66 -0.73 1.50 -17.00
CA PHE A 66 -1.18 2.60 -17.85
C PHE A 66 -1.13 2.23 -19.33
N GLY A 67 -2.31 2.25 -19.96
CA GLY A 67 -2.47 2.16 -21.42
C GLY A 67 -1.81 0.95 -22.09
N ASP A 68 -1.62 1.06 -23.40
CA ASP A 68 -1.06 -0.02 -24.23
C ASP A 68 0.44 -0.26 -23.98
N SER A 69 1.15 0.77 -23.48
CA SER A 69 2.57 0.63 -23.10
C SER A 69 2.75 -0.25 -21.85
N GLN A 70 1.66 -0.49 -21.12
CA GLN A 70 1.65 -1.17 -19.83
C GLN A 70 2.76 -0.62 -18.92
N ALA A 71 2.88 0.71 -18.89
CA ALA A 71 3.73 1.39 -17.92
C ALA A 71 3.19 1.11 -16.52
N ARG A 72 4.07 1.01 -15.53
CA ARG A 72 3.72 0.54 -14.18
C ARG A 72 4.03 1.61 -13.15
N SER A 73 3.08 1.85 -12.27
CA SER A 73 3.31 2.54 -11.00
C SER A 73 2.88 1.64 -9.86
N VAL A 74 3.60 1.72 -8.75
CA VAL A 74 3.26 1.06 -7.50
C VAL A 74 3.55 2.03 -6.36
N PHE A 75 2.59 2.16 -5.46
CA PHE A 75 2.60 3.09 -4.34
C PHE A 75 2.57 2.32 -3.03
N THR A 76 3.24 2.85 -2.01
CA THR A 76 3.12 2.42 -0.62
C THR A 76 3.03 3.66 0.26
N ALA A 77 2.13 3.64 1.25
CA ALA A 77 2.02 4.67 2.28
C ALA A 77 3.03 4.47 3.43
N MET A 78 3.78 3.36 3.43
CA MET A 78 4.84 3.10 4.41
C MET A 78 6.11 3.87 4.07
N GLY A 79 6.92 4.17 5.08
CA GLY A 79 8.29 4.67 4.94
C GLY A 79 8.58 6.02 5.58
N HIS A 80 7.73 6.54 6.46
CA HIS A 80 8.02 7.76 7.22
C HIS A 80 9.11 7.48 8.28
N ARG A 81 9.03 6.32 8.94
CA ARG A 81 10.00 5.87 9.94
C ARG A 81 11.19 5.15 9.32
N TYR A 82 12.38 5.34 9.90
CA TYR A 82 13.57 4.61 9.44
C TYR A 82 13.50 3.13 9.83
N GLU A 83 12.88 2.81 10.97
CA GLU A 83 12.69 1.46 11.50
C GLU A 83 11.89 0.58 10.54
N THR A 84 11.02 1.18 9.71
CA THR A 84 10.32 0.46 8.63
C THR A 84 11.31 -0.29 7.75
N TYR A 85 12.46 0.31 7.43
CA TYR A 85 13.49 -0.29 6.58
C TYR A 85 14.43 -1.26 7.32
N GLU A 86 14.20 -1.52 8.61
CA GLU A 86 14.89 -2.56 9.38
C GLU A 86 14.08 -3.88 9.39
N THR A 87 12.83 -3.86 8.92
CA THR A 87 11.96 -5.06 8.86
C THR A 87 12.18 -5.87 7.60
N GLU A 88 12.08 -7.21 7.71
CA GLU A 88 12.21 -8.10 6.55
C GLU A 88 11.07 -7.92 5.56
N GLU A 89 9.85 -7.70 6.06
CA GLU A 89 8.64 -7.53 5.29
C GLU A 89 8.70 -6.26 4.43
N ALA A 90 9.08 -5.10 5.00
CA ALA A 90 9.15 -3.87 4.23
C ALA A 90 10.27 -3.91 3.18
N LEU A 91 11.42 -4.51 3.51
CA LEU A 91 12.52 -4.67 2.54
C LEU A 91 12.13 -5.62 1.39
N LEU A 92 11.47 -6.73 1.70
CA LEU A 92 10.98 -7.66 0.69
C LEU A 92 9.88 -7.03 -0.17
N LEU A 93 8.95 -6.28 0.45
CA LEU A 93 7.92 -5.51 -0.24
C LEU A 93 8.56 -4.53 -1.22
N LEU A 94 9.50 -3.70 -0.77
CA LEU A 94 10.17 -2.69 -1.60
C LEU A 94 10.94 -3.34 -2.77
N LYS A 95 11.68 -4.42 -2.50
CA LYS A 95 12.37 -5.20 -3.53
C LYS A 95 11.39 -5.75 -4.57
N ASN A 96 10.25 -6.29 -4.12
CA ASN A 96 9.21 -6.81 -5.00
C ASN A 96 8.57 -5.71 -5.84
N MET A 97 8.26 -4.55 -5.25
CA MET A 97 7.71 -3.37 -5.93
C MET A 97 8.66 -2.90 -7.03
N LEU A 98 9.96 -2.73 -6.73
CA LEU A 98 10.97 -2.32 -7.69
C LEU A 98 11.13 -3.32 -8.83
N ASN A 99 11.20 -4.61 -8.52
CA ASN A 99 11.32 -5.65 -9.56
C ASN A 99 10.07 -5.73 -10.44
N TRP A 100 8.88 -5.55 -9.86
CA TRP A 100 7.64 -5.55 -10.62
C TRP A 100 7.53 -4.31 -11.53
N ALA A 101 7.81 -3.11 -11.00
CA ALA A 101 7.83 -1.88 -11.78
C ALA A 101 8.83 -1.97 -12.95
N ALA A 102 9.99 -2.58 -12.73
CA ALA A 102 11.03 -2.82 -13.73
C ALA A 102 10.76 -4.02 -14.67
N LYS A 103 9.58 -4.64 -14.62
CA LYS A 103 9.19 -5.82 -15.42
C LYS A 103 10.11 -7.04 -15.25
N LYS A 104 10.83 -7.17 -14.13
CA LYS A 104 11.71 -8.32 -13.85
C LYS A 104 10.96 -9.56 -13.37
N SER A 105 9.92 -9.39 -12.57
CA SER A 105 9.14 -10.51 -11.98
C SER A 105 7.85 -10.86 -12.74
N ASP A 106 7.39 -9.97 -13.61
CA ASP A 106 6.22 -10.16 -14.49
C ASP A 106 6.54 -9.52 -15.85
N PRO A 107 7.37 -10.14 -16.69
CA PRO A 107 7.77 -9.53 -17.96
C PRO A 107 6.63 -9.51 -19.00
N GLN A 108 5.63 -10.39 -18.89
CA GLN A 108 4.49 -10.47 -19.81
C GLN A 108 3.33 -9.54 -19.42
N SER A 109 3.41 -8.85 -18.28
CA SER A 109 2.34 -7.97 -17.82
C SER A 109 1.01 -8.68 -17.55
N SER A 110 1.09 -9.93 -17.10
CA SER A 110 -0.06 -10.72 -16.66
C SER A 110 -0.76 -10.10 -15.46
N GLY A 111 -0.02 -9.43 -14.57
CA GLY A 111 -0.58 -8.71 -13.43
C GLY A 111 -1.19 -7.34 -13.78
N CYS A 112 -1.13 -6.94 -15.05
CA CYS A 112 -1.69 -5.68 -15.57
C CYS A 112 -2.92 -5.91 -16.45
N ALA A 113 -3.40 -7.14 -16.59
CA ALA A 113 -4.56 -7.44 -17.40
C ALA A 113 -5.81 -6.80 -16.78
N LYS A 114 -6.58 -6.09 -17.62
CA LYS A 114 -7.98 -5.75 -17.34
C LYS A 114 -8.85 -6.98 -17.53
#